data_AF-A0A8J2RFF3-F1
#
_entry.id   AF-A0A8J2RFF3-F1
#
_cell.length_a   1.000
_cell.length_b   1.000
_cell.length_c   1.000
_cell.angle_alpha   90.00
_cell.angle_beta   90.00
_cell.angle_gamma   90.00
#
_symmetry.space_group_name_H-M   'P 1'
#
loop_
_entity.id
_entity.type
_entity.pdbx_description
1 polymer ?
#
loop_
_entity_poly.entity_id
_entity_poly.type
_entity_poly.pdbx_seq_one_letter_code
_entity_poly.pdbx_strand_id
1 'polypeptide(L)'
;MAILVSRFSAFRILFNRCYSTEVLYNSKNTHFPTLNNTFRKLKVSEATSKAICTKDVYGPPDPKSSLRLITFYIPQDETDAEREYRVRRAQVQDWNHVFWTAHNIQFTQAKEEFVTSVLERRSKDASSTGQTLTADDLSEFYRAFLDENREKHLKYNVEWHMKNIGLLWPGIKANFSRLKKRISSL
;
A
#
# COMPACT_ATOMS: atom_id res chain seq x y z
N MET A 1 -8.55 6.48 -4.50
CA MET A 1 -7.32 7.09 -3.96
C MET A 1 -6.09 6.21 -4.15
N ALA A 2 -6.12 4.89 -3.91
CA ALA A 2 -4.98 4.00 -4.21
C ALA A 2 -4.66 3.81 -5.72
N ILE A 3 -5.56 4.24 -6.62
CA ILE A 3 -5.33 4.30 -8.08
C ILE A 3 -4.34 5.44 -8.47
N LEU A 4 -4.11 6.44 -7.61
CA LEU A 4 -3.13 7.50 -7.87
C LEU A 4 -1.68 7.14 -7.50
N VAL A 5 -1.47 6.05 -6.76
CA VAL A 5 -0.10 5.61 -6.37
C VAL A 5 0.37 4.41 -7.22
N SER A 6 -0.54 3.68 -7.86
CA SER A 6 -0.22 2.46 -8.63
C SER A 6 -0.09 2.66 -10.15
N ARG A 7 -0.18 3.89 -10.65
CA ARG A 7 -0.01 4.17 -12.08
C ARG A 7 1.20 5.07 -12.30
N PHE A 8 2.26 4.44 -12.80
CA PHE A 8 3.47 5.03 -13.34
C PHE A 8 4.45 5.67 -12.33
N SER A 9 5.66 5.13 -12.37
CA SER A 9 6.91 5.65 -11.82
C SER A 9 7.33 7.03 -12.37
N ALA A 10 6.39 7.86 -12.84
CA ALA A 10 6.63 9.18 -13.43
C ALA A 10 5.97 10.34 -12.66
N PHE A 11 5.09 10.08 -11.69
CA PHE A 11 4.47 11.14 -10.85
C PHE A 11 5.28 11.50 -9.60
N ARG A 12 6.60 11.32 -9.67
CA ARG A 12 7.54 11.56 -8.56
C ARG A 12 7.87 13.05 -8.33
N ILE A 13 7.45 13.95 -9.24
CA ILE A 13 7.87 15.37 -9.22
C ILE A 13 6.80 16.32 -8.67
N LEU A 14 5.50 15.99 -8.72
CA LEU A 14 4.46 16.93 -8.30
C LEU A 14 4.06 16.81 -6.82
N PHE A 15 4.12 15.62 -6.20
CA PHE A 15 3.83 15.47 -4.77
C PHE A 15 4.98 15.94 -3.86
N ASN A 16 6.24 15.81 -4.29
CA ASN A 16 7.40 16.24 -3.49
C ASN A 16 7.66 17.74 -3.50
N ARG A 17 7.10 18.50 -4.46
CA ARG A 17 7.40 19.93 -4.60
C ARG A 17 6.67 20.81 -3.58
N CYS A 18 5.63 20.30 -2.92
CA CYS A 18 4.83 21.07 -1.95
C CYS A 18 5.19 20.79 -0.48
N TYR A 19 6.05 19.81 -0.18
CA TYR A 19 6.36 19.38 1.20
C TYR A 19 7.85 19.44 1.55
N SER A 20 8.61 20.32 0.89
CA SER A 20 10.00 20.57 1.25
C SER A 20 10.10 21.71 2.25
N THR A 21 9.98 21.40 3.54
CA THR A 21 10.76 22.06 4.60
C THR A 21 10.93 21.11 5.79
N GLU A 22 12.13 21.13 6.34
CA GLU A 22 12.73 20.23 7.33
C GLU A 22 11.88 20.03 8.61
N VAL A 23 11.69 18.78 9.03
CA VAL A 23 11.36 18.43 10.42
C VAL A 23 12.11 17.16 10.81
N LEU A 24 13.06 17.30 11.75
CA LEU A 24 13.75 16.19 12.40
C LEU A 24 12.75 15.45 13.31
N TYR A 25 12.32 14.26 12.91
CA TYR A 25 11.30 13.48 13.63
C TYR A 25 11.93 12.52 14.66
N ASN A 26 11.43 12.62 15.91
CA ASN A 26 11.86 11.81 17.05
C ASN A 26 11.05 10.50 17.10
N SER A 27 11.76 9.38 16.97
CA SER A 27 11.21 8.03 16.81
C SER A 27 10.88 7.38 18.15
N LYS A 28 9.73 7.70 18.77
CA LYS A 28 9.16 6.86 19.84
C LYS A 28 7.63 6.87 19.78
N ASN A 29 7.05 5.67 19.78
CA ASN A 29 5.64 5.32 19.90
C ASN A 29 4.78 5.42 18.63
N THR A 30 4.62 4.29 17.94
CA THR A 30 3.32 3.85 17.40
C THR A 30 3.29 2.32 17.33
N HIS A 31 2.47 1.71 18.18
CA HIS A 31 2.12 0.30 18.08
C HIS A 31 1.07 0.15 16.97
N PHE A 32 1.49 -0.27 15.77
CA PHE A 32 0.56 -0.63 14.71
C PHE A 32 -0.13 -1.96 15.08
N PRO A 33 -1.47 -2.05 14.98
CA PRO A 33 -2.16 -3.31 15.25
C PRO A 33 -1.69 -4.36 14.24
N THR A 34 -1.08 -5.43 14.74
CA THR A 34 -0.81 -6.63 13.96
C THR A 34 -2.15 -7.25 13.57
N LEU A 35 -2.55 -7.14 12.31
CA LEU A 35 -3.68 -7.93 11.82
C LEU A 35 -3.25 -9.40 11.84
N ASN A 36 -3.73 -10.12 12.85
CA ASN A 36 -3.54 -11.55 13.02
C ASN A 36 -3.96 -12.29 11.75
N ASN A 37 -2.98 -12.84 11.02
CA ASN A 37 -2.94 -14.09 10.20
C ASN A 37 -4.22 -14.66 9.53
N THR A 38 -5.26 -13.87 9.33
CA THR A 38 -6.55 -14.32 8.78
C THR A 38 -6.64 -14.17 7.26
N PHE A 39 -5.64 -13.57 6.61
CA PHE A 39 -5.53 -13.49 5.14
C PHE A 39 -4.94 -14.74 4.47
N ARG A 40 -4.87 -15.88 5.16
CA ARG A 40 -4.33 -17.13 4.61
C ARG A 40 -5.33 -18.04 3.90
N LYS A 41 -6.56 -17.60 3.64
CA LYS A 41 -7.58 -18.49 3.05
C LYS A 41 -8.43 -17.87 1.95
N LEU A 42 -7.80 -17.18 1.01
CA LEU A 42 -8.33 -17.21 -0.35
C LEU A 42 -7.91 -18.54 -0.97
N LYS A 43 -8.86 -19.48 -1.05
CA LYS A 43 -8.73 -20.76 -1.75
C LYS A 43 -8.49 -20.48 -3.24
N VAL A 44 -7.25 -20.17 -3.61
CA VAL A 44 -6.79 -20.40 -4.98
C VAL A 44 -6.90 -21.89 -5.19
N SER A 45 -7.68 -22.34 -6.18
CA SER A 45 -7.79 -23.76 -6.47
C SER A 45 -6.37 -24.31 -6.69
N GLU A 46 -6.05 -25.41 -6.03
CA GLU A 46 -4.74 -26.07 -6.07
C GLU A 46 -4.32 -26.44 -7.51
N ALA A 47 -5.30 -26.52 -8.41
CA ALA A 47 -5.13 -26.70 -9.86
C ALA A 47 -4.60 -25.43 -10.58
N THR A 48 -4.93 -24.22 -10.12
CA THR A 48 -4.43 -22.96 -10.70
C THR A 48 -3.02 -22.62 -10.21
N SER A 49 -2.65 -23.02 -9.00
CA SER A 49 -1.28 -22.85 -8.46
C SER A 49 -0.24 -23.73 -9.17
N LYS A 50 -0.69 -24.71 -9.95
CA LYS A 50 0.17 -25.58 -10.77
C LYS A 50 0.36 -25.04 -12.20
N ALA A 51 -0.05 -23.80 -12.47
CA ALA A 51 0.52 -23.07 -13.60
C ALA A 51 1.99 -22.79 -13.27
N ILE A 52 2.88 -23.29 -14.14
CA ILE A 52 4.34 -23.23 -14.08
C ILE A 52 4.79 -21.77 -14.23
N CYS A 53 4.43 -20.89 -13.29
CA CYS A 53 4.92 -19.53 -13.32
C CYS A 53 6.28 -19.52 -12.64
N THR A 54 7.33 -19.31 -13.41
CA THR A 54 8.72 -19.21 -12.91
C THR A 54 9.06 -17.81 -12.37
N LYS A 55 8.03 -16.98 -12.12
CA LYS A 55 8.16 -15.55 -11.82
C LYS A 55 7.06 -15.12 -10.85
N ASP A 56 7.30 -14.01 -10.16
CA ASP A 56 6.28 -13.36 -9.34
C ASP A 56 5.09 -12.90 -10.20
N VAL A 57 3.88 -13.07 -9.68
CA VAL A 57 2.63 -12.72 -10.38
C VAL A 57 1.91 -11.61 -9.63
N TYR A 58 1.39 -10.62 -10.36
CA TYR A 58 0.56 -9.56 -9.82
C TYR A 58 -0.92 -9.92 -9.94
N GLY A 59 -1.64 -9.87 -8.82
CA GLY A 59 -3.09 -10.08 -8.80
C GLY A 59 -3.90 -8.87 -9.28
N PRO A 60 -5.23 -9.02 -9.35
CA PRO A 60 -6.13 -7.88 -9.49
C PRO A 60 -5.98 -6.90 -8.31
N PRO A 61 -6.44 -5.64 -8.45
CA PRO A 61 -6.49 -4.71 -7.32
C PRO A 61 -7.33 -5.27 -6.17
N ASP A 62 -6.82 -5.18 -4.96
CA ASP A 62 -7.53 -5.60 -3.75
C ASP A 62 -8.74 -4.67 -3.47
N PRO A 63 -9.92 -5.20 -3.11
CA PRO A 63 -11.11 -4.38 -2.90
C PRO A 63 -10.99 -3.39 -1.72
N LYS A 64 -10.14 -3.67 -0.72
CA LYS A 64 -10.01 -2.83 0.48
C LYS A 64 -8.84 -1.85 0.35
N SER A 65 -7.64 -2.34 0.05
CA SER A 65 -6.44 -1.50 -0.07
C SER A 65 -6.27 -0.88 -1.45
N SER A 66 -6.96 -1.39 -2.47
CA SER A 66 -6.76 -1.08 -3.90
C SER A 66 -5.32 -1.24 -4.41
N LEU A 67 -4.48 -1.97 -3.68
CA LEU A 67 -3.14 -2.36 -4.11
C LEU A 67 -3.21 -3.65 -4.93
N ARG A 68 -2.25 -3.82 -5.85
CA ARG A 68 -2.05 -5.11 -6.53
C ARG A 68 -1.09 -5.96 -5.70
N LEU A 69 -1.61 -7.02 -5.10
CA LEU A 69 -0.80 -7.95 -4.32
C LEU A 69 0.04 -8.85 -5.23
N ILE A 70 1.27 -9.09 -4.84
CA ILE A 70 2.20 -9.99 -5.49
C ILE A 70 2.06 -11.38 -4.86
N THR A 71 1.85 -12.38 -5.70
CA THR A 71 2.06 -13.78 -5.35
C THR A 71 3.50 -14.14 -5.69
N PHE A 72 4.33 -14.30 -4.66
CA PHE A 72 5.75 -14.59 -4.85
C PHE A 72 5.95 -16.03 -5.32
N TYR A 73 6.78 -16.19 -6.35
CA TYR A 73 7.18 -17.51 -6.82
C TYR A 73 8.09 -18.20 -5.80
N ILE A 74 7.90 -19.49 -5.61
CA ILE A 74 8.74 -20.35 -4.76
C ILE A 74 9.40 -21.40 -5.66
N PRO A 75 10.72 -21.29 -5.92
CA PRO A 75 11.47 -22.33 -6.62
C PRO A 75 11.45 -23.66 -5.85
N GLN A 76 11.50 -24.78 -6.58
CA GLN A 76 11.59 -26.11 -5.95
C GLN A 76 12.89 -26.29 -5.14
N ASP A 77 13.98 -25.68 -5.63
CA ASP A 77 15.33 -25.73 -5.08
C ASP A 77 15.73 -24.39 -4.42
N GLU A 78 14.76 -23.74 -3.75
CA GLU A 78 14.93 -22.44 -3.10
C GLU A 78 16.01 -22.49 -2.01
N THR A 79 17.04 -21.65 -2.13
CA THR A 79 18.06 -21.51 -1.08
C THR A 79 17.51 -20.75 0.12
N ASP A 80 18.14 -20.90 1.29
CA ASP A 80 17.74 -20.15 2.50
C ASP A 80 17.83 -18.63 2.30
N ALA A 81 18.79 -18.14 1.51
CA ALA A 81 18.90 -16.72 1.19
C ALA A 81 17.78 -16.23 0.27
N GLU A 82 17.36 -17.05 -0.71
CA GLU A 82 16.20 -16.75 -1.55
C GLU A 82 14.90 -16.73 -0.73
N ARG A 83 14.72 -17.72 0.15
CA ARG A 83 13.59 -17.81 1.08
C ARG A 83 13.54 -16.57 1.99
N GLU A 84 14.66 -16.22 2.60
CA GLU A 84 14.78 -15.04 3.47
C GLU A 84 14.35 -13.77 2.73
N TYR A 85 14.86 -13.56 1.51
CA TYR A 85 14.52 -12.39 0.71
C TYR A 85 13.03 -12.36 0.33
N ARG A 86 12.48 -13.50 -0.10
CA ARG A 86 11.06 -13.62 -0.45
C ARG A 86 10.15 -13.35 0.73
N VAL A 87 10.44 -13.92 1.90
CA VAL A 87 9.66 -13.71 3.12
C VAL A 87 9.71 -12.24 3.54
N ARG A 88 10.89 -11.60 3.50
CA ARG A 88 11.01 -10.16 3.79
C ARG A 88 10.20 -9.30 2.83
N ARG A 89 10.22 -9.60 1.53
CA ARG A 89 9.36 -8.91 0.53
C ARG A 89 7.88 -9.07 0.84
N ALA A 90 7.45 -10.28 1.21
CA ALA A 90 6.07 -10.56 1.61
C ALA A 90 5.66 -9.75 2.84
N GLN A 91 6.52 -9.68 3.86
CA GLN A 91 6.27 -8.86 5.05
C GLN A 91 6.14 -7.36 4.74
N VAL A 92 6.97 -6.83 3.83
CA VAL A 92 6.87 -5.42 3.38
C VAL A 92 5.57 -5.18 2.61
N GLN A 93 5.15 -6.12 1.76
CA GLN A 93 3.86 -6.06 1.08
C GLN A 93 2.69 -6.10 2.07
N ASP A 94 2.71 -7.01 3.04
CA ASP A 94 1.65 -7.16 4.02
C ASP A 94 1.51 -5.88 4.85
N TRP A 95 2.63 -5.33 5.32
CA TRP A 95 2.65 -4.04 6.02
C TRP A 95 2.01 -2.92 5.18
N ASN A 96 2.35 -2.84 3.90
CA ASN A 96 1.80 -1.85 2.98
C ASN A 96 0.28 -2.04 2.78
N HIS A 97 -0.14 -3.29 2.59
CA HIS A 97 -1.55 -3.65 2.45
C HIS A 97 -2.37 -3.33 3.69
N VAL A 98 -1.85 -3.61 4.89
CA VAL A 98 -2.50 -3.27 6.16
C VAL A 98 -2.67 -1.75 6.29
N PHE A 99 -1.62 -0.98 6.01
CA PHE A 99 -1.68 0.48 6.07
C PHE A 99 -2.76 1.04 5.14
N TRP A 100 -2.73 0.67 3.86
CA TRP A 100 -3.70 1.19 2.88
C TRP A 100 -5.12 0.68 3.10
N THR A 101 -5.29 -0.53 3.63
CA THR A 101 -6.61 -1.01 4.04
C THR A 101 -7.20 -0.12 5.12
N ALA A 102 -6.45 0.12 6.20
CA ALA A 102 -6.91 0.96 7.30
C ALA A 102 -7.17 2.41 6.83
N HIS A 103 -6.26 2.97 6.04
CA HIS A 103 -6.40 4.31 5.49
C HIS A 103 -7.64 4.46 4.59
N ASN A 104 -7.87 3.50 3.69
CA ASN A 104 -9.01 3.56 2.77
C ASN A 104 -10.36 3.41 3.50
N ILE A 105 -10.40 2.61 4.58
CA ILE A 105 -11.59 2.52 5.44
C ILE A 105 -11.89 3.88 6.06
N GLN A 106 -10.88 4.51 6.69
CA GLN A 106 -11.03 5.83 7.31
C GLN A 106 -11.43 6.90 6.30
N PHE A 107 -10.79 6.88 5.12
CA PHE A 107 -11.12 7.80 4.04
C PHE A 107 -12.58 7.66 3.58
N THR A 108 -13.05 6.41 3.41
CA THR A 108 -14.42 6.15 2.95
C THR A 108 -15.44 6.63 3.97
N GLN A 109 -15.22 6.33 5.26
CA GLN A 109 -16.06 6.79 6.36
C GLN A 109 -16.11 8.32 6.44
N ALA A 110 -14.94 8.98 6.49
CA ALA A 110 -14.86 10.43 6.56
C ALA A 110 -15.53 11.10 5.35
N LYS A 111 -15.42 10.50 4.16
CA LYS A 111 -16.08 11.00 2.95
C LYS A 111 -17.59 10.86 3.05
N GLU A 112 -18.10 9.72 3.51
CA GLU A 112 -19.54 9.49 3.69
C GLU A 112 -20.15 10.46 4.71
N GLU A 113 -19.46 10.69 5.83
CA GLU A 113 -19.84 11.68 6.84
C GLU A 113 -19.87 13.10 6.25
N PHE A 114 -18.84 13.48 5.49
CA PHE A 114 -18.78 14.79 4.82
C PHE A 114 -19.96 14.95 3.84
N VAL A 115 -20.17 13.97 2.97
CA VAL A 115 -21.28 13.95 1.99
C VAL A 115 -22.61 14.14 2.69
N THR A 116 -22.86 13.36 3.75
CA THR A 116 -24.11 13.42 4.52
C THR A 116 -24.30 14.80 5.15
N SER A 117 -23.26 15.35 5.77
CA SER A 117 -23.31 16.67 6.42
C SER A 117 -23.60 17.82 5.44
N VAL A 118 -23.07 17.75 4.21
CA VAL A 118 -23.31 18.76 3.17
C VAL A 118 -24.75 18.67 2.67
N LEU A 119 -25.24 17.45 2.42
CA LEU A 119 -26.62 17.24 1.97
C LEU A 119 -27.64 17.66 3.04
N GLU A 120 -27.39 17.36 4.31
CA GLU A 120 -28.24 17.79 5.42
C GLU A 120 -28.31 19.31 5.54
N ARG A 121 -27.17 20.01 5.44
CA ARG A 121 -27.13 21.48 5.46
C ARG A 121 -27.97 22.07 4.32
N ARG A 122 -27.80 21.57 3.09
CA ARG A 122 -28.54 22.03 1.91
C ARG A 122 -30.04 21.69 1.95
N SER A 123 -30.41 20.57 2.56
CA SER A 123 -31.83 20.19 2.71
C SER A 123 -32.62 21.15 3.61
N LYS A 124 -31.94 21.83 4.54
CA LYS A 124 -32.55 22.84 5.43
C LYS A 124 -32.66 24.22 4.76
N ASP A 125 -31.88 24.44 3.70
CA ASP A 125 -31.91 25.66 2.92
C ASP A 125 -32.94 25.51 1.77
N ALA A 126 -34.09 26.17 1.89
CA ALA A 126 -35.18 26.12 0.89
C ALA A 126 -34.74 26.54 -0.53
N SER A 127 -33.62 27.26 -0.67
CA SER A 127 -33.05 27.71 -1.94
C SER A 127 -32.14 26.67 -2.62
N SER A 128 -31.66 25.65 -1.89
CA SER A 128 -30.70 24.65 -2.41
C SER A 128 -31.18 23.20 -2.32
N THR A 129 -32.46 23.00 -2.01
CA THR A 129 -33.10 21.68 -1.94
C THR A 129 -32.98 20.95 -3.28
N GLY A 130 -32.27 19.82 -3.29
CA GLY A 130 -32.06 18.98 -4.48
C GLY A 130 -30.72 19.15 -5.21
N GLN A 131 -29.82 20.02 -4.73
CA GLN A 131 -28.48 20.14 -5.33
C GLN A 131 -27.58 18.94 -5.00
N THR A 132 -26.98 18.36 -6.04
CA THR A 132 -25.94 17.32 -5.92
C THR A 132 -24.61 17.92 -5.43
N LEU A 133 -23.75 17.10 -4.82
CA LEU A 133 -22.39 17.51 -4.45
C LEU A 133 -21.61 18.04 -5.64
N THR A 134 -20.99 19.20 -5.49
CA THR A 134 -20.16 19.80 -6.54
C THR A 134 -18.72 19.28 -6.41
N ALA A 135 -17.93 19.46 -7.47
CA ALA A 135 -16.50 19.16 -7.42
C ALA A 135 -15.77 20.04 -6.39
N ASP A 136 -16.21 21.29 -6.21
CA ASP A 136 -15.63 22.23 -5.26
C ASP A 136 -15.85 21.79 -3.82
N ASP A 137 -17.05 21.30 -3.48
CA ASP A 137 -17.34 20.75 -2.14
C ASP A 137 -16.40 19.58 -1.81
N LEU A 138 -16.23 18.66 -2.75
CA LEU A 138 -15.33 17.52 -2.57
C LEU A 138 -13.87 17.95 -2.51
N SER A 139 -13.48 19.02 -3.21
CA SER A 139 -12.12 19.54 -3.19
C SER A 139 -11.73 20.06 -1.80
N GLU A 140 -12.67 20.70 -1.09
CA GLU A 140 -12.47 21.16 0.28
C GLU A 140 -12.27 19.98 1.23
N PHE A 141 -13.13 18.96 1.13
CA PHE A 141 -12.95 17.72 1.88
C PHE A 141 -11.59 17.08 1.61
N TYR A 142 -11.19 16.95 0.34
CA TYR A 142 -9.91 16.34 0.00
C TYR A 142 -8.74 17.10 0.60
N ARG A 143 -8.77 18.43 0.56
CA ARG A 143 -7.72 19.26 1.16
C ARG A 143 -7.62 19.04 2.66
N ALA A 144 -8.75 19.16 3.37
CA ALA A 144 -8.80 19.00 4.82
C ALA A 144 -8.33 17.59 5.25
N PHE A 145 -8.84 16.55 4.59
CA PHE A 145 -8.45 15.17 4.87
C PHE A 145 -6.95 14.93 4.65
N LEU A 146 -6.36 15.51 3.61
CA LEU A 146 -4.93 15.39 3.34
C LEU A 146 -4.08 16.13 4.38
N ASP A 147 -4.50 17.32 4.80
CA ASP A 147 -3.80 18.11 5.81
C ASP A 147 -3.82 17.42 7.18
N GLU A 148 -4.97 16.89 7.59
CA GLU A 148 -5.13 16.13 8.84
C GLU A 148 -4.31 14.84 8.88
N ASN A 149 -4.11 14.19 7.74
CA ASN A 149 -3.37 12.93 7.65
C ASN A 149 -1.90 13.11 7.20
N ARG A 150 -1.43 14.36 7.09
CA ARG A 150 -0.10 14.70 6.58
C ARG A 150 1.03 14.02 7.36
N GLU A 151 1.01 14.10 8.69
CA GLU A 151 2.04 13.48 9.53
C GLU A 151 2.06 11.95 9.36
N LYS A 152 0.87 11.33 9.34
CA LYS A 152 0.74 9.88 9.12
C LYS A 152 1.33 9.46 7.77
N HIS A 153 1.08 10.21 6.71
CA HIS A 153 1.62 9.95 5.38
C HIS A 153 3.15 10.12 5.32
N LEU A 154 3.68 11.16 5.96
CA LEU A 154 5.13 11.36 6.04
C LEU A 154 5.80 10.18 6.74
N LYS A 155 5.28 9.79 7.90
CA LYS A 155 5.77 8.63 8.65
C LYS A 155 5.71 7.34 7.83
N TYR A 156 4.56 7.08 7.19
CA TYR A 156 4.40 5.95 6.29
C TYR A 156 5.45 5.96 5.17
N ASN A 157 5.66 7.10 4.50
CA ASN A 157 6.63 7.18 3.40
C ASN A 157 8.05 6.92 3.87
N VAL A 158 8.44 7.46 5.03
CA VAL A 158 9.73 7.18 5.65
C VAL A 158 9.88 5.69 5.94
N GLU A 159 8.92 5.07 6.61
CA GLU A 159 8.95 3.64 6.92
C GLU A 159 8.96 2.77 5.66
N TRP A 160 8.18 3.13 4.64
CA TRP A 160 8.14 2.45 3.36
C TRP A 160 9.50 2.47 2.68
N HIS A 161 10.16 3.63 2.63
CA HIS A 161 11.49 3.75 2.06
C HIS A 161 12.53 2.98 2.87
N MET A 162 12.52 3.08 4.20
CA MET A 162 13.43 2.32 5.06
C MET A 162 13.29 0.80 4.86
N LYS A 163 12.05 0.30 4.82
CA LYS A 163 11.77 -1.12 4.56
C LYS A 163 12.26 -1.56 3.18
N ASN A 164 12.03 -0.77 2.14
CA ASN A 164 12.48 -1.09 0.78
C ASN A 164 14.00 -1.02 0.63
N ILE A 165 14.68 -0.05 1.25
CA ILE A 165 16.15 0.02 1.29
C ILE A 165 16.71 -1.20 2.06
N GLY A 166 16.06 -1.61 3.15
CA GLY A 166 16.41 -2.81 3.90
C GLY A 166 16.34 -4.12 3.11
N LEU A 167 15.65 -4.14 1.95
CA LEU A 167 15.58 -5.30 1.07
C LEU A 167 16.80 -5.45 0.15
N LEU A 168 17.66 -4.43 0.02
CA LEU A 168 18.80 -4.45 -0.90
C LEU A 168 19.80 -5.56 -0.56
N TRP A 169 20.23 -5.63 0.70
CA TRP A 169 21.20 -6.63 1.12
C TRP A 169 20.67 -8.08 1.01
N PRO A 170 19.47 -8.42 1.54
CA PRO A 170 18.87 -9.73 1.32
C PRO A 170 18.72 -10.08 -0.17
N GLY A 171 18.37 -9.09 -1.01
CA GLY A 171 18.28 -9.29 -2.46
C GLY A 171 19.62 -9.62 -3.12
N ILE A 172 20.68 -8.91 -2.76
CA ILE A 172 22.05 -9.20 -3.23
C ILE A 172 22.47 -10.60 -2.79
N LYS A 173 22.29 -10.94 -1.51
CA LYS A 173 22.61 -12.25 -0.92
C LYS A 173 21.86 -13.39 -1.63
N ALA A 174 20.56 -13.21 -1.88
CA ALA A 174 19.74 -14.18 -2.61
C ALA A 174 20.27 -14.40 -4.04
N ASN A 175 20.56 -13.32 -4.78
CA ASN A 175 21.10 -13.41 -6.14
C ASN A 175 22.47 -14.11 -6.18
N PHE A 176 23.35 -13.81 -5.21
CA PHE A 176 24.65 -14.49 -5.11
C PHE A 176 24.49 -15.98 -4.82
N SER A 177 23.58 -16.36 -3.91
CA SER A 177 23.29 -17.77 -3.62
C SER A 177 22.79 -18.53 -4.84
N ARG A 178 21.92 -17.89 -5.65
CA ARG A 178 21.41 -18.45 -6.90
C ARG A 178 22.52 -18.64 -7.93
N LEU A 179 23.41 -17.65 -8.06
CA LEU A 179 24.54 -17.73 -8.98
C LEU A 179 25.51 -18.85 -8.58
N LYS A 180 25.89 -18.93 -7.30
CA LYS A 180 26.74 -20.00 -6.78
C LYS A 180 26.14 -21.38 -7.07
N LYS A 181 24.84 -21.56 -6.81
CA LYS A 181 24.11 -22.80 -7.11
C LYS A 181 24.20 -23.18 -8.59
N ARG A 182 23.94 -22.22 -9.49
CA ARG A 182 24.01 -22.45 -10.94
C ARG A 182 25.40 -22.86 -11.42
N ILE A 183 26.45 -22.26 -10.84
CA ILE A 183 27.83 -22.61 -11.17
C ILE A 183 28.17 -24.01 -10.64
N SER A 184 27.72 -24.38 -9.44
CA SER A 184 27.97 -25.70 -8.86
C SER A 184 27.19 -26.84 -9.53
N SER A 185 26.15 -26.54 -10.31
CA SER A 185 25.37 -27.52 -11.07
C SER A 185 25.85 -27.71 -12.52
N LEU A 186 26.84 -26.93 -12.96
CA LEU A 186 27.53 -27.06 -14.26
C LEU A 186 28.73 -28.00 -14.10
#